data_AF-A0A060Z6T8-F1
#
_entry.id   AF-A0A060Z6T8-F1
#
_cell.length_a   1.000
_cell.length_b   1.000
_cell.length_c   1.000
_cell.angle_alpha   90.00
_cell.angle_beta   90.00
_cell.angle_gamma   90.00
#
_symmetry.space_group_name_H-M   'P 1'
#
loop_
_entity.id
_entity.type
_entity.pdbx_description
1 polymer ?
#
loop_
_entity_poly.entity_id
_entity_poly.type
_entity_poly.pdbx_seq_one_letter_code
_entity_poly.pdbx_strand_id
1 'polypeptide(L)'
;MNKPLPQPSHIGSLALTEGALANHGLSRVVYSGPHLQRETFTAQNRFEVLTFLLLSYNASLSYMSSSSLQSLCQLSSRVCICGFPRQHLRRYKGISSRLTVTSEFLVQLVTGIHYALCNGEMDLGSKALDDVLYRAQLELFPEALLVGDISHTHTHTHTPVCARTLTSPMVFVGCQ
;
A
#
# COMPACT_ATOMS: atom_id res chain seq x y z
N MET A 1 25.87 8.47 -8.89
CA MET A 1 25.60 8.49 -10.35
C MET A 1 24.08 8.64 -10.55
N ASN A 2 23.61 9.86 -10.81
CA ASN A 2 22.19 10.13 -11.09
C ASN A 2 21.90 9.71 -12.52
N LYS A 3 21.05 8.69 -12.72
CA LYS A 3 20.54 8.36 -14.05
C LYS A 3 19.50 9.44 -14.43
N PRO A 4 19.68 10.20 -15.52
CA PRO A 4 18.69 11.19 -15.93
C PRO A 4 17.36 10.50 -16.27
N LEU A 5 16.26 11.17 -15.94
CA LEU A 5 14.91 10.80 -16.38
C LEU A 5 14.91 10.65 -17.92
N PRO A 6 14.26 9.63 -18.50
CA PRO A 6 14.22 9.46 -19.96
C PRO A 6 13.62 10.70 -20.62
N GLN A 7 14.42 11.39 -21.43
CA GLN A 7 13.88 12.42 -22.32
C GLN A 7 13.08 11.72 -23.44
N PRO A 8 11.90 12.23 -23.80
CA PRO A 8 11.00 11.58 -24.76
C PRO A 8 11.60 11.40 -26.16
N SER A 9 12.69 12.10 -26.46
CA SER A 9 13.47 12.00 -27.71
C SER A 9 14.19 10.67 -27.91
N HIS A 10 14.40 9.87 -26.86
CA HIS A 10 15.09 8.57 -26.94
C HIS A 10 14.14 7.36 -27.02
N ILE A 11 12.83 7.60 -27.02
CA ILE A 11 11.80 6.56 -27.09
C ILE A 11 11.45 6.36 -28.57
N GLY A 12 11.68 5.16 -29.09
CA GLY A 12 11.45 4.85 -30.51
C GLY A 12 10.02 5.16 -30.96
N SER A 13 9.86 5.51 -32.24
CA SER A 13 8.60 5.96 -32.86
C SER A 13 7.38 5.05 -32.62
N LEU A 14 7.59 3.78 -32.25
CA LEU A 14 6.54 2.83 -31.89
C LEU A 14 5.80 3.19 -30.58
N ALA A 15 6.47 3.88 -29.64
CA ALA A 15 5.89 4.33 -28.37
C ALA A 15 5.38 5.79 -28.42
N LEU A 16 5.58 6.48 -29.55
CA LEU A 16 5.20 7.88 -29.78
C LEU A 16 4.13 8.00 -30.86
N THR A 17 3.07 7.18 -30.81
CA THR A 17 1.91 7.46 -31.66
C THR A 17 1.15 8.65 -31.06
N GLU A 18 0.79 9.64 -31.88
CA GLU A 18 0.04 10.84 -31.46
C GLU A 18 -1.23 10.50 -30.66
N GLY A 19 -1.86 9.36 -30.94
CA GLY A 19 -3.04 8.87 -30.22
C GLY A 19 -2.79 8.39 -28.77
N ALA A 20 -1.56 8.00 -28.42
CA ALA A 20 -1.21 7.56 -27.06
C ALA A 20 -0.87 8.75 -26.14
N LEU A 21 -0.24 9.80 -26.68
CA LEU A 21 0.05 11.05 -25.96
C LEU A 21 -1.22 11.86 -25.66
N ALA A 22 -2.18 11.90 -26.58
CA ALA A 22 -3.40 12.68 -26.43
C ALA A 22 -4.34 12.19 -25.31
N ASN A 23 -4.28 10.90 -24.94
CA ASN A 23 -5.25 10.31 -24.01
C ASN A 23 -4.76 10.16 -22.56
N HIS A 24 -3.45 10.06 -22.31
CA HIS A 24 -2.92 9.77 -20.96
C HIS A 24 -1.94 10.81 -20.40
N GLY A 25 -1.37 11.71 -21.23
CA GLY A 25 -0.31 12.62 -20.79
C GLY A 25 -0.78 13.81 -19.93
N LEU A 26 -2.07 14.17 -20.00
CA LEU A 26 -2.64 15.36 -19.35
C LEU A 26 -3.85 15.05 -18.44
N SER A 27 -4.21 13.78 -18.28
CA SER A 27 -5.36 13.39 -17.47
C SER A 27 -5.02 13.47 -15.98
N ARG A 28 -5.55 14.48 -15.29
CA ARG A 28 -5.48 14.57 -13.82
C ARG A 28 -6.45 13.54 -13.24
N VAL A 29 -5.92 12.38 -12.86
CA VAL A 29 -6.70 11.33 -12.19
C VAL A 29 -6.78 11.63 -10.70
N VAL A 30 -7.98 11.62 -10.15
CA VAL A 30 -8.23 11.74 -8.70
C VAL A 30 -8.20 10.33 -8.11
N TYR A 31 -7.10 10.00 -7.42
CA TYR A 31 -6.93 8.69 -6.76
C TYR A 31 -7.55 8.62 -5.37
N SER A 32 -7.89 9.78 -4.79
CA SER A 32 -8.50 9.94 -3.48
C SER A 32 -9.40 11.18 -3.55
N GLY A 33 -10.71 10.97 -3.48
CA GLY A 33 -11.72 12.02 -3.77
C GLY A 33 -11.87 13.06 -2.66
N PRO A 34 -12.70 14.09 -2.85
CA PRO A 34 -13.08 14.99 -1.75
C PRO A 34 -13.82 14.18 -0.67
N HIS A 35 -13.17 13.98 0.47
CA HIS A 35 -13.77 13.26 1.59
C HIS A 35 -14.71 14.20 2.34
N LEU A 36 -15.99 13.83 2.45
CA LEU A 36 -16.95 14.62 3.21
C LEU A 36 -16.55 14.61 4.70
N GLN A 37 -16.58 15.78 5.34
CA GLN A 37 -16.39 15.85 6.80
C GLN A 37 -17.45 14.97 7.48
N ARG A 38 -16.99 14.07 8.35
CA ARG A 38 -17.86 13.17 9.12
C ARG A 38 -17.85 13.59 10.57
N GLU A 39 -19.03 13.81 11.14
CA GLU A 39 -19.18 14.17 12.56
C GLU A 39 -19.14 12.94 13.48
N THR A 40 -19.44 11.75 12.95
CA THR A 40 -19.47 10.49 13.72
C THR A 40 -18.95 9.29 12.93
N PHE A 41 -18.36 8.31 13.63
CA PHE A 41 -17.95 7.03 13.07
C PHE A 41 -19.11 6.05 13.03
N THR A 42 -19.47 5.59 11.83
CA THR A 42 -20.49 4.55 11.61
C THR A 42 -19.84 3.28 11.05
N ALA A 43 -20.55 2.15 11.09
CA ALA A 43 -20.05 0.89 10.52
C ALA A 43 -19.75 0.97 9.01
N GLN A 44 -20.47 1.84 8.30
CA GLN A 44 -20.32 2.09 6.87
C GLN A 44 -19.11 2.99 6.58
N ASN A 45 -18.94 4.07 7.33
CA ASN A 45 -17.94 5.10 7.00
C ASN A 45 -16.57 4.82 7.63
N ARG A 46 -16.50 3.94 8.64
CA ARG A 46 -15.27 3.71 9.42
C ARG A 46 -14.08 3.30 8.55
N PHE A 47 -14.27 2.46 7.53
CA PHE A 47 -13.15 2.03 6.68
C PHE A 47 -12.75 3.07 5.65
N GLU A 48 -13.67 3.90 5.15
CA GLU A 48 -13.31 5.06 4.32
C GLU A 48 -12.37 6.00 5.11
N VAL A 49 -12.76 6.34 6.34
CA VAL A 49 -11.96 7.22 7.20
C VAL A 49 -10.62 6.59 7.58
N LEU A 50 -10.62 5.31 7.97
CA LEU A 50 -9.38 4.60 8.31
C LEU A 50 -8.44 4.47 7.11
N THR A 51 -8.97 4.26 5.91
CA THR A 51 -8.17 4.21 4.67
C THR A 51 -7.54 5.58 4.38
N PHE A 52 -8.28 6.66 4.55
CA PHE A 52 -7.76 8.02 4.40
C PHE A 52 -6.67 8.36 5.44
N LEU A 53 -6.86 7.96 6.70
CA LEU A 53 -5.85 8.12 7.74
C LEU A 53 -4.58 7.33 7.42
N LEU A 54 -4.73 6.10 6.92
CA LEU A 54 -3.60 5.27 6.51
C LEU A 54 -2.89 5.84 5.27
N LEU A 55 -3.63 6.40 4.32
CA LEU A 55 -3.07 7.15 3.19
C LEU A 55 -2.26 8.35 3.67
N SER A 56 -2.76 9.09 4.66
CA SER A 56 -2.06 10.22 5.27
C SER A 56 -0.78 9.79 6.00
N TYR A 57 -0.82 8.63 6.66
CA TYR A 57 0.37 8.01 7.24
C TYR A 57 1.38 7.65 6.14
N ASN A 58 0.92 7.03 5.05
CA ASN A 58 1.74 6.66 3.90
C ASN A 58 2.45 7.87 3.26
N ALA A 59 1.79 9.04 3.22
CA ALA A 59 2.37 10.28 2.72
C ALA A 59 3.57 10.77 3.54
N SER A 60 3.69 10.36 4.79
CA SER A 60 4.72 10.81 5.73
C SER A 60 5.70 9.71 6.14
N LEU A 61 5.74 8.58 5.43
CA LEU A 61 6.57 7.41 5.77
C LEU A 61 8.06 7.74 5.94
N SER A 62 8.58 8.68 5.15
CA SER A 62 9.98 9.13 5.24
C SER A 62 10.34 9.79 6.57
N TYR A 63 9.35 10.26 7.32
CA TYR A 63 9.53 10.90 8.63
C TYR A 63 9.21 9.96 9.79
N MET A 64 8.71 8.75 9.52
CA MET A 64 8.31 7.80 10.56
C MET A 64 9.52 7.05 11.14
N SER A 65 9.49 6.79 12.44
CA SER A 65 10.51 5.98 13.12
C SER A 65 10.36 4.49 12.81
N SER A 66 11.43 3.71 12.99
CA SER A 66 11.39 2.24 12.85
C SER A 66 10.34 1.61 13.77
N SER A 67 10.17 2.10 15.00
CA SER A 67 9.12 1.63 15.92
C SER A 67 7.69 1.81 15.37
N SER A 68 7.46 2.89 14.61
CA SER A 68 6.19 3.15 13.92
C SER A 68 5.97 2.14 12.79
N LEU A 69 6.99 1.88 11.98
CA LEU A 69 6.94 0.86 10.91
C LEU A 69 6.73 -0.55 11.46
N GLN A 70 7.40 -0.90 12.57
CA GLN A 70 7.18 -2.17 13.27
C GLN A 70 5.74 -2.31 13.74
N SER A 71 5.20 -1.24 14.34
CA SER A 71 3.80 -1.20 14.80
C SER A 71 2.83 -1.34 13.63
N LEU A 72 3.10 -0.69 12.49
CA LEU A 72 2.32 -0.83 11.27
C LEU A 72 2.31 -2.29 10.78
N CYS A 73 3.46 -2.94 10.66
CA CYS A 73 3.54 -4.34 10.23
C CYS A 73 2.79 -5.28 11.20
N GLN A 74 2.96 -5.08 12.51
CA GLN A 74 2.26 -5.88 13.52
C GLN A 74 0.74 -5.67 13.49
N LEU A 75 0.29 -4.42 13.34
CA LEU A 75 -1.13 -4.07 13.19
C LEU A 75 -1.71 -4.72 11.94
N SER A 76 -1.01 -4.60 10.80
CA SER A 76 -1.42 -5.17 9.52
C SER A 76 -1.64 -6.67 9.61
N SER A 77 -0.66 -7.40 10.17
CA SER A 77 -0.76 -8.84 10.40
C SER A 77 -1.96 -9.19 11.29
N ARG A 78 -2.14 -8.50 12.42
CA ARG A 78 -3.26 -8.75 13.35
C ARG A 78 -4.62 -8.50 12.71
N VAL A 79 -4.79 -7.37 12.02
CA VAL A 79 -6.04 -6.99 11.35
C VAL A 79 -6.42 -8.00 10.28
N CYS A 80 -5.46 -8.42 9.46
CA CYS A 80 -5.73 -9.28 8.32
C CYS A 80 -6.16 -10.69 8.74
N ILE A 81 -5.61 -11.23 9.83
CA ILE A 81 -5.92 -12.60 10.28
C ILE A 81 -6.91 -12.66 11.46
N CYS A 82 -7.37 -11.52 11.98
CA CYS A 82 -8.34 -11.47 13.08
C CYS A 82 -9.62 -12.26 12.72
N GLY A 83 -9.96 -13.26 13.54
CA GLY A 83 -11.11 -14.14 13.31
C GLY A 83 -10.89 -15.26 12.28
N PHE A 84 -9.65 -15.49 11.85
CA PHE A 84 -9.26 -16.60 10.97
C PHE A 84 -8.35 -17.61 11.68
N PRO A 85 -8.31 -18.87 11.22
CA PRO A 85 -7.45 -19.91 11.83
C PRO A 85 -5.96 -19.50 11.94
N ARG A 86 -5.47 -18.69 10.99
CA ARG A 86 -4.09 -18.18 10.99
C ARG A 86 -3.76 -17.30 12.21
N GLN A 87 -4.75 -16.69 12.87
CA GLN A 87 -4.56 -15.98 14.13
C GLN A 87 -3.95 -16.87 15.23
N HIS A 88 -4.43 -18.11 15.33
CA HIS A 88 -3.91 -19.09 16.28
C HIS A 88 -2.48 -19.52 15.93
N LEU A 89 -2.19 -19.68 14.65
CA LEU A 89 -0.84 -20.00 14.16
C LEU A 89 0.15 -18.88 14.52
N ARG A 90 -0.26 -17.61 14.39
CA ARG A 90 0.55 -16.45 14.81
C ARG A 90 0.51 -16.17 16.32
N ARG A 91 -0.27 -16.93 17.09
CA ARG A 91 -0.45 -16.80 18.55
C ARG A 91 -0.88 -15.40 19.01
N TYR A 92 -1.66 -14.68 18.20
CA TYR A 92 -2.20 -13.39 18.62
C TYR A 92 -3.34 -13.58 19.63
N LYS A 93 -3.17 -12.98 20.80
CA LYS A 93 -4.18 -12.93 21.86
C LYS A 93 -5.13 -11.75 21.63
N GLY A 94 -6.38 -11.91 22.05
CA GLY A 94 -7.39 -10.85 22.00
C GLY A 94 -8.71 -11.34 21.39
N ILE A 95 -9.46 -10.41 20.83
CA ILE A 95 -10.73 -10.67 20.16
C ILE A 95 -10.47 -11.53 18.92
N SER A 96 -11.24 -12.61 18.75
CA SER A 96 -11.16 -13.52 17.59
C SER A 96 -12.40 -13.41 16.69
N SER A 97 -12.93 -12.19 16.55
CA SER A 97 -14.04 -11.90 15.66
C SER A 97 -13.52 -11.40 14.31
N ARG A 98 -14.16 -11.81 13.21
CA ARG A 98 -13.77 -11.36 11.88
C ARG A 98 -14.03 -9.87 11.73
N LEU A 99 -12.96 -9.11 11.56
CA LEU A 99 -13.04 -7.70 11.22
C LEU A 99 -13.30 -7.58 9.72
N THR A 100 -14.41 -6.97 9.30
CA THR A 100 -14.66 -6.62 7.89
C THR A 100 -13.59 -5.64 7.42
N VAL A 101 -12.88 -5.88 6.31
CA VAL A 101 -11.86 -4.97 5.77
C VAL A 101 -12.17 -4.68 4.29
N THR A 102 -11.79 -3.51 3.78
CA THR A 102 -11.98 -3.13 2.37
C THR A 102 -10.71 -3.39 1.55
N SER A 103 -10.86 -3.61 0.24
CA SER A 103 -9.71 -3.76 -0.69
C SER A 103 -8.77 -2.55 -0.62
N GLU A 104 -9.32 -1.34 -0.67
CA GLU A 104 -8.55 -0.10 -0.63
C GLU A 104 -7.68 0.01 0.65
N PHE A 105 -8.23 -0.40 1.79
CA PHE A 105 -7.48 -0.41 3.04
C PHE A 105 -6.30 -1.38 2.98
N LEU A 106 -6.49 -2.58 2.42
CA LEU A 106 -5.41 -3.55 2.24
C LEU A 106 -4.33 -3.03 1.30
N VAL A 107 -4.69 -2.36 0.20
CA VAL A 107 -3.72 -1.74 -0.73
C VAL A 107 -2.87 -0.69 -0.01
N GLN A 108 -3.48 0.12 0.85
CA GLN A 108 -2.73 1.08 1.67
C GLN A 108 -1.82 0.39 2.69
N LEU A 109 -2.23 -0.74 3.29
CA LEU A 109 -1.35 -1.53 4.15
C LEU A 109 -0.15 -2.08 3.38
N VAL A 110 -0.36 -2.66 2.20
CA VAL A 110 0.73 -3.20 1.36
C VAL A 110 1.74 -2.10 1.04
N THR A 111 1.28 -0.89 0.73
CA THR A 111 2.16 0.27 0.46
C THR A 111 3.08 0.57 1.64
N GLY A 112 2.52 0.65 2.86
CA GLY A 112 3.29 0.88 4.07
C GLY A 112 4.21 -0.28 4.45
N ILE A 113 3.77 -1.54 4.26
CA ILE A 113 4.57 -2.75 4.50
C ILE A 113 5.75 -2.80 3.53
N HIS A 114 5.52 -2.50 2.25
CA HIS A 114 6.59 -2.47 1.25
C HIS A 114 7.65 -1.43 1.61
N TYR A 115 7.26 -0.24 2.07
CA TYR A 115 8.21 0.72 2.61
C TYR A 115 8.98 0.17 3.83
N ALA A 116 8.30 -0.48 4.78
CA ALA A 116 8.94 -1.07 5.96
C ALA A 116 9.98 -2.15 5.59
N LEU A 117 9.65 -3.03 4.64
CA LEU A 117 10.57 -4.03 4.08
C LEU A 117 11.84 -3.37 3.54
N CYS A 118 11.67 -2.29 2.78
CA CYS A 118 12.77 -1.55 2.17
C CYS A 118 13.61 -0.72 3.17
N ASN A 119 13.13 -0.54 4.40
CA ASN A 119 13.78 0.24 5.46
C ASN A 119 14.28 -0.62 6.65
N GLY A 120 14.44 -1.94 6.43
CA GLY A 120 15.10 -2.84 7.39
C GLY A 120 14.17 -3.69 8.24
N GLU A 121 12.85 -3.53 8.14
CA GLU A 121 11.86 -4.32 8.89
C GLU A 121 11.45 -5.58 8.11
N MET A 122 12.43 -6.37 7.67
CA MET A 122 12.20 -7.52 6.79
C MET A 122 11.37 -8.63 7.43
N ASP A 123 11.66 -9.00 8.68
CA ASP A 123 10.97 -10.10 9.36
C ASP A 123 9.50 -9.78 9.62
N LEU A 124 9.24 -8.61 10.18
CA LEU A 124 7.89 -8.16 10.49
C LEU A 124 7.11 -7.81 9.22
N GLY A 125 7.77 -7.17 8.25
CA GLY A 125 7.17 -6.81 6.97
C GLY A 125 6.76 -8.03 6.15
N SER A 126 7.63 -9.04 6.04
CA SER A 126 7.33 -10.25 5.25
C SER A 126 6.18 -11.03 5.88
N LYS A 127 6.23 -11.19 7.21
CA LYS A 127 5.13 -11.77 7.98
C LYS A 127 3.81 -11.03 7.76
N ALA A 128 3.83 -9.70 7.80
CA ALA A 128 2.64 -8.88 7.59
C ALA A 128 2.11 -9.03 6.16
N LEU A 129 3.00 -9.03 5.18
CA LEU A 129 2.64 -9.20 3.76
C LEU A 129 2.00 -10.56 3.50
N ASP A 130 2.54 -11.64 4.04
CA ASP A 130 1.94 -12.98 3.95
C ASP A 130 0.50 -13.00 4.50
N ASP A 131 0.29 -12.31 5.62
CA ASP A 131 -0.98 -12.29 6.33
C ASP A 131 -2.01 -11.40 5.60
N VAL A 132 -1.57 -10.32 4.95
CA VAL A 132 -2.39 -9.51 4.04
C VAL A 132 -2.78 -10.31 2.79
N LEU A 133 -1.83 -11.00 2.16
CA LEU A 133 -2.08 -11.84 0.98
C LEU A 133 -3.06 -12.97 1.31
N TYR A 134 -2.85 -13.66 2.44
CA TYR A 134 -3.79 -14.67 2.93
C TYR A 134 -5.21 -14.10 3.08
N ARG A 135 -5.34 -12.88 3.61
CA ARG A 135 -6.65 -12.24 3.74
C ARG A 135 -7.27 -11.89 2.38
N ALA A 136 -6.49 -11.30 1.49
CA ALA A 136 -6.93 -10.92 0.15
C ALA A 136 -7.35 -12.14 -0.69
N GLN A 137 -6.71 -13.29 -0.50
CA GLN A 137 -7.10 -14.56 -1.13
C GLN A 137 -8.46 -15.05 -0.64
N LEU A 138 -8.71 -14.98 0.67
CA LEU A 138 -9.96 -15.43 1.27
C LEU A 138 -11.15 -14.53 0.93
N GLU A 139 -10.93 -13.22 0.80
CA GLU A 139 -11.97 -12.25 0.45
C GLU A 139 -12.03 -11.93 -1.05
N LEU A 140 -11.17 -12.56 -1.86
CA LEU A 140 -11.09 -12.40 -3.32
C LEU A 140 -10.90 -10.94 -3.75
N PHE A 141 -9.92 -10.24 -3.14
CA PHE A 141 -9.57 -8.86 -3.50
C PHE A 141 -8.40 -8.83 -4.50
N PRO A 142 -8.67 -8.73 -5.82
CA PRO A 142 -7.64 -8.87 -6.85
C PRO A 142 -6.60 -7.74 -6.81
N GLU A 143 -7.01 -6.52 -6.45
CA GLU A 143 -6.10 -5.37 -6.38
C GLU A 143 -5.06 -5.55 -5.28
N ALA A 144 -5.49 -5.92 -4.07
CA ALA A 144 -4.60 -6.17 -2.95
C ALA A 144 -3.67 -7.37 -3.19
N LEU A 145 -4.16 -8.42 -3.87
CA LEU A 145 -3.34 -9.56 -4.29
C LEU A 145 -2.25 -9.14 -5.27
N LEU A 146 -2.62 -8.42 -6.33
CA LEU A 146 -1.67 -7.97 -7.35
C LEU A 146 -0.55 -7.12 -6.75
N VAL A 147 -0.91 -6.09 -5.97
CA VAL A 147 0.08 -5.19 -5.35
C VAL A 147 0.93 -5.94 -4.31
N GLY A 148 0.32 -6.85 -3.54
CA GLY A 148 1.00 -7.67 -2.55
C GLY A 148 2.01 -8.64 -3.16
N ASP A 149 1.63 -9.35 -4.21
CA ASP A 149 2.49 -10.34 -4.89
C ASP A 149 3.68 -9.66 -5.61
N ILE A 150 3.45 -8.49 -6.21
CA ILE A 150 4.53 -7.67 -6.78
C ILE A 150 5.52 -7.27 -5.68
N SER A 151 4.99 -6.83 -4.52
CA SER A 151 5.83 -6.45 -3.37
C SER A 151 6.62 -7.65 -2.84
N HIS A 152 6.00 -8.82 -2.77
CA HIS A 152 6.60 -10.07 -2.28
C HIS A 152 7.69 -10.59 -3.23
N THR A 153 7.45 -10.56 -4.54
CA THR A 153 8.43 -10.98 -5.55
C THR A 153 9.63 -10.04 -5.62
N HIS A 154 9.42 -8.73 -5.47
CA HIS A 154 10.49 -7.75 -5.45
C HIS A 154 11.46 -7.95 -4.27
N THR A 155 10.94 -8.29 -3.08
CA THR A 155 11.79 -8.53 -1.90
C THR A 155 12.57 -9.84 -1.98
N HIS A 156 12.04 -10.87 -2.67
CA HIS A 156 12.75 -12.12 -2.90
C HIS A 156 13.83 -12.05 -3.98
N THR A 157 13.71 -11.13 -4.95
CA THR A 157 14.62 -11.04 -6.10
C THR A 157 15.71 -9.99 -5.95
N HIS A 158 15.56 -9.00 -5.06
CA HIS A 158 16.53 -7.93 -4.85
C HIS A 158 16.75 -7.59 -3.36
N THR A 159 17.94 -7.87 -2.84
CA THR A 159 18.56 -7.16 -1.71
C THR A 159 19.69 -6.27 -2.25
N PRO A 160 20.00 -5.06 -1.73
CA PRO A 160 19.20 -4.02 -1.10
C PRO A 160 19.27 -2.73 -1.96
N VAL A 161 18.31 -2.48 -2.86
CA VAL A 161 18.24 -1.18 -3.58
C VAL A 161 16.79 -0.71 -3.65
N CYS A 162 16.11 -0.64 -2.51
CA CYS A 162 14.69 -0.26 -2.48
C CYS A 162 14.46 1.18 -1.95
N ALA A 163 15.52 1.98 -1.81
CA ALA A 163 15.45 3.31 -1.22
C ALA A 163 15.13 4.46 -2.20
N ARG A 164 14.73 4.21 -3.47
CA ARG A 164 14.61 5.31 -4.46
C ARG A 164 13.31 5.40 -5.27
N THR A 165 12.35 4.49 -5.11
CA THR A 165 11.19 4.47 -6.03
C THR A 165 9.86 4.85 -5.38
N LEU A 166 9.77 4.93 -4.04
CA LEU A 166 8.51 5.28 -3.35
C LEU A 166 8.30 6.78 -3.12
N THR A 167 9.28 7.63 -3.46
CA THR A 167 9.16 9.09 -3.30
C THR A 167 8.80 9.84 -4.59
N SER A 168 8.58 9.12 -5.71
CA SER A 168 7.92 9.72 -6.88
C SER A 168 6.41 9.57 -6.74
N PRO A 169 5.65 10.63 -7.03
CA PRO A 169 4.40 10.93 -6.35
C PRO A 169 3.34 9.90 -6.74
N MET A 170 2.92 9.08 -5.77
CA MET A 170 1.50 8.78 -5.62
C MET A 170 0.79 10.11 -5.36
N VAL A 171 0.50 10.79 -6.48
CA VAL A 171 -0.34 11.95 -6.73
C VAL A 171 -1.09 12.46 -5.49
N PHE A 172 -0.42 13.26 -4.65
CA PHE A 172 -1.08 14.27 -3.83
C PHE A 172 -1.22 15.52 -4.69
N VAL A 173 -2.28 15.54 -5.50
CA VAL A 173 -2.76 16.76 -6.13
C VAL A 173 -3.94 17.25 -5.32
N GLY A 174 -3.70 18.27 -4.50
CA GLY A 174 -4.72 19.20 -4.01
C GLY A 174 -5.43 18.82 -2.71
N CYS A 175 -4.81 19.15 -1.58
CA CYS A 175 -5.57 19.89 -0.56
C CYS A 175 -5.24 21.37 -0.79
N GLN A 176 -6.21 22.10 -1.34
CA GLN A 176 -6.25 23.56 -1.31
C GLN A 176 -6.99 23.97 -0.03
#